data_AF-A0ABD7PEZ3-F1
#
_entry.id   AF-A0ABD7PEZ3-F1
#
_cell.length_a   1.000
_cell.length_b   1.000
_cell.length_c   1.000
_cell.angle_alpha   90.00
_cell.angle_beta   90.00
_cell.angle_gamma   90.00
#
_symmetry.space_group_name_H-M   'P 1'
#
loop_
_entity.id
_entity.type
_entity.pdbx_description
1 polymer ?
#
loop_
_entity_poly.entity_id
_entity_poly.type
_entity_poly.pdbx_seq_one_letter_code
_entity_poly.pdbx_strand_id
1 'polypeptide(L)'
;PADLNCNAADRLVDRARMILMERCGQPLSVEQLADELGVSYPYFRRLFREQTGMSAKQYQMRVRLQRAIDLLVNTDKSIKEIAGLLGFHSAFHFSTQFRQLIGSSPTDFRAAKRS
;
A
#
# COMPACT_ATOMS: atom_id res chain seq x y z
N PRO A 1 0.56 29.08 -20.56
CA PRO A 1 0.61 28.99 -19.07
C PRO A 1 0.50 27.51 -18.62
N ALA A 2 1.63 26.88 -18.31
CA ALA A 2 1.73 25.47 -17.89
C ALA A 2 1.48 25.26 -16.38
N ASP A 3 1.39 26.36 -15.61
CA ASP A 3 1.49 26.35 -14.14
C ASP A 3 0.16 26.08 -13.40
N LEU A 4 -0.97 26.05 -14.11
CA LEU A 4 -2.26 25.65 -13.50
C LEU A 4 -2.45 24.13 -13.49
N ASN A 5 -1.75 23.41 -14.37
CA ASN A 5 -1.94 21.97 -14.59
C ASN A 5 -1.13 21.11 -13.60
N CYS A 6 0.03 21.59 -13.15
CA CYS A 6 0.83 20.92 -12.11
C CYS A 6 0.07 20.84 -10.78
N ASN A 7 -0.58 21.92 -10.35
CA ASN A 7 -1.35 21.94 -9.09
C ASN A 7 -2.53 20.95 -9.06
N ALA A 8 -3.22 20.72 -10.17
CA ALA A 8 -4.34 19.77 -10.20
C ALA A 8 -3.84 18.32 -10.19
N ALA A 9 -2.79 18.04 -10.96
CA ALA A 9 -2.15 16.74 -11.03
C ALA A 9 -1.53 16.33 -9.68
N ASP A 10 -0.82 17.25 -9.01
CA ASP A 10 -0.22 17.02 -7.69
C ASP A 10 -1.29 16.72 -6.65
N ARG A 11 -2.37 17.51 -6.60
CA ARG A 11 -3.51 17.26 -5.70
C ARG A 11 -4.16 15.90 -5.95
N LEU A 12 -4.22 15.45 -7.20
CA LEU A 12 -4.77 14.14 -7.53
C LEU A 12 -3.90 13.01 -6.98
N VAL A 13 -2.58 13.10 -7.17
CA VAL A 13 -1.65 12.10 -6.62
C VAL A 13 -1.63 12.13 -5.09
N ASP A 14 -1.70 13.31 -4.48
CA ASP A 14 -1.82 13.46 -3.03
C ASP A 14 -3.09 12.80 -2.50
N ARG A 15 -4.22 13.02 -3.17
CA ARG A 15 -5.48 12.39 -2.83
C ARG A 15 -5.41 10.87 -2.96
N ALA A 16 -4.80 10.38 -4.04
CA ALA A 16 -4.58 8.96 -4.23
C ALA A 16 -3.71 8.35 -3.13
N ARG A 17 -2.62 9.02 -2.72
CA ARG A 17 -1.76 8.58 -1.61
C ARG A 17 -2.54 8.47 -0.31
N MET A 18 -3.34 9.49 0.03
CA MET A 18 -4.18 9.46 1.23
C MET A 18 -5.15 8.27 1.22
N ILE A 19 -5.87 8.06 0.12
CA ILE A 19 -6.81 6.94 0.00
C ILE A 19 -6.08 5.59 0.13
N LEU A 20 -4.93 5.43 -0.52
CA LEU A 20 -4.13 4.20 -0.42
C LEU A 20 -3.61 3.97 1.01
N MET A 21 -3.27 5.02 1.76
CA MET A 21 -2.88 4.92 3.17
C MET A 21 -4.04 4.48 4.06
N GLU A 22 -5.17 5.18 3.97
CA GLU A 22 -6.35 4.94 4.80
C GLU A 22 -6.99 3.57 4.52
N ARG A 23 -7.08 3.21 3.24
CA ARG A 23 -7.79 2.02 2.76
C ARG A 23 -6.86 0.87 2.37
N CYS A 24 -5.60 0.88 2.79
CA CYS A 24 -4.63 -0.16 2.44
C CYS A 24 -5.12 -1.58 2.75
N GLY A 25 -5.90 -1.78 3.82
CA GLY A 25 -6.44 -3.08 4.22
C GLY A 25 -7.72 -3.52 3.50
N GLN A 26 -8.32 -2.64 2.70
CA GLN A 26 -9.57 -2.92 2.01
C GLN A 26 -9.29 -3.52 0.61
N PRO A 27 -10.25 -4.29 0.05
CA PRO A 27 -10.20 -4.72 -1.34
C PRO A 27 -10.40 -3.51 -2.26
N LEU A 28 -9.32 -2.79 -2.54
CA LEU A 28 -9.28 -1.65 -3.46
C LEU A 28 -8.26 -1.93 -4.56
N SER A 29 -8.72 -2.03 -5.81
CA SER A 29 -7.82 -2.06 -6.97
C SER A 29 -7.37 -0.65 -7.34
N VAL A 30 -6.23 -0.55 -8.01
CA VAL A 30 -5.71 0.76 -8.47
C VAL A 30 -6.53 1.31 -9.64
N GLU A 31 -7.24 0.44 -10.35
CA GLU A 31 -8.20 0.79 -11.39
C GLU A 31 -9.45 1.44 -10.77
N GLN A 32 -10.03 0.82 -9.74
CA GLN A 32 -11.16 1.39 -8.99
C GLN A 32 -10.81 2.76 -8.39
N LEU A 33 -9.58 2.91 -7.88
CA LEU A 33 -9.12 4.20 -7.37
C LEU A 33 -9.05 5.27 -8.46
N ALA A 34 -8.64 4.91 -9.68
CA ALA A 34 -8.62 5.87 -10.80
C ALA A 34 -10.05 6.33 -11.15
N ASP A 35 -10.99 5.40 -11.18
CA ASP A 35 -12.41 5.67 -11.42
C ASP A 35 -13.01 6.56 -10.32
N GLU A 36 -12.72 6.28 -9.03
CA GLU A 36 -13.12 7.12 -7.88
C GLU A 36 -12.55 8.54 -7.96
N LEU A 37 -11.37 8.71 -8.55
CA LEU A 37 -10.72 10.00 -8.76
C LEU A 37 -11.16 10.69 -10.06
N GLY A 38 -12.06 10.09 -10.83
CA GLY A 38 -12.62 10.67 -12.05
C GLY A 38 -11.62 10.74 -13.21
N VAL A 39 -10.62 9.86 -13.24
CA VAL A 39 -9.60 9.83 -14.30
C VAL A 39 -9.41 8.45 -14.89
N SER A 40 -8.98 8.40 -16.16
CA SER A 40 -8.68 7.12 -16.79
C SER A 40 -7.47 6.45 -16.12
N TYR A 41 -7.53 5.13 -15.98
CA TYR A 41 -6.43 4.34 -15.40
C TYR A 41 -5.07 4.57 -16.09
N PRO A 42 -4.95 4.63 -17.44
CA PRO A 42 -3.67 4.92 -18.09
C PRO A 42 -3.09 6.28 -17.69
N TYR A 43 -3.93 7.32 -17.58
CA TYR A 43 -3.52 8.64 -17.13
C TYR A 43 -3.07 8.60 -15.67
N PHE A 44 -3.87 8.01 -14.79
CA PHE A 44 -3.55 7.84 -13.37
C PHE A 44 -2.23 7.09 -13.16
N ARG A 45 -2.07 5.94 -13.81
CA ARG A 45 -0.87 5.10 -13.69
C ARG A 45 0.39 5.85 -14.12
N ARG A 46 0.33 6.60 -15.23
CA ARG A 46 1.45 7.41 -15.71
C ARG A 46 1.77 8.50 -14.70
N LEU A 47 0.77 9.31 -14.33
CA LEU A 47 0.93 10.46 -13.47
C LEU A 47 1.45 10.08 -12.08
N PHE A 48 0.87 9.05 -11.47
CA PHE A 48 1.28 8.57 -10.16
C PHE A 48 2.74 8.12 -10.16
N ARG A 49 3.18 7.43 -11.22
CA ARG A 49 4.58 6.98 -11.34
C ARG A 49 5.54 8.14 -11.57
N GLU A 50 5.17 9.11 -12.41
CA GLU A 50 5.98 10.31 -12.66
C GLU A 50 6.21 11.12 -11.37
N GLN A 51 5.19 11.21 -10.51
CA GLN A 51 5.29 11.98 -9.27
C GLN A 51 5.88 11.22 -8.08
N THR A 52 5.59 9.92 -7.95
CA THR A 52 6.01 9.13 -6.76
C THR A 52 7.23 8.24 -7.02
N GLY A 53 7.66 8.11 -8.27
CA GLY A 53 8.71 7.18 -8.69
C GLY A 53 8.30 5.71 -8.72
N MET A 54 7.06 5.36 -8.37
CA MET A 54 6.57 3.98 -8.33
C MET A 54 5.11 3.86 -8.79
N SER A 55 4.68 2.65 -9.14
CA SER A 55 3.26 2.43 -9.45
C SER A 55 2.39 2.54 -8.18
N ALA A 56 1.12 2.92 -8.34
CA ALA A 56 0.14 2.94 -7.25
C ALA A 56 0.02 1.57 -6.55
N LYS A 57 0.17 0.46 -7.29
CA LYS A 57 0.12 -0.90 -6.73
C LYS A 57 1.33 -1.21 -5.84
N GLN A 58 2.53 -0.79 -6.27
CA GLN A 58 3.75 -0.89 -5.44
C GLN A 58 3.61 -0.01 -4.19
N TYR A 59 3.06 1.20 -4.35
CA TYR A 59 2.80 2.10 -3.23
C TYR A 59 1.85 1.48 -2.21
N GLN A 60 0.72 0.93 -2.67
CA GLN A 60 -0.25 0.23 -1.82
C GLN A 60 0.41 -0.94 -1.06
N MET A 61 1.25 -1.73 -1.73
CA MET A 61 1.98 -2.82 -1.08
C MET A 61 2.95 -2.31 -0.02
N ARG A 62 3.69 -1.22 -0.30
CA ARG A 62 4.59 -0.59 0.67
C ARG A 62 3.84 -0.10 1.91
N VAL A 63 2.69 0.54 1.73
CA VAL A 63 1.82 0.97 2.84
C VAL A 63 1.34 -0.24 3.65
N ARG A 64 0.89 -1.31 3.00
CA ARG A 64 0.48 -2.55 3.69
C ARG A 64 1.60 -3.13 4.53
N LEU A 65 2.83 -3.16 4.01
CA LEU A 65 3.99 -3.67 4.73
C LEU A 65 4.37 -2.80 5.92
N GLN A 66 4.33 -1.47 5.77
CA GLN A 66 4.60 -0.57 6.89
C GLN A 66 3.62 -0.83 8.02
N ARG A 67 2.32 -0.92 7.69
CA ARG A 67 1.28 -1.24 8.67
C ARG A 67 1.44 -2.66 9.24
N ALA A 68 1.93 -3.62 8.45
CA ALA A 68 2.24 -4.96 8.94
C ALA A 68 3.33 -4.92 10.01
N ILE A 69 4.43 -4.20 9.76
CA ILE A 69 5.52 -4.02 10.72
C ILE A 69 4.97 -3.43 12.02
N ASP A 70 4.17 -2.36 11.93
CA ASP A 70 3.59 -1.72 13.11
C ASP A 70 2.71 -2.70 13.91
N LEU A 71 1.87 -3.49 13.23
CA LEU A 71 1.02 -4.50 13.86
C LEU A 71 1.84 -5.65 14.49
N LEU A 72 2.90 -6.09 13.81
CA LEU A 72 3.78 -7.16 14.29
C LEU A 72 4.53 -6.74 15.56
N VAL A 73 4.97 -5.49 15.64
CA VAL A 73 5.74 -4.96 16.76
C VAL A 73 4.83 -4.55 17.91
N ASN A 74 3.68 -3.93 17.64
CA ASN A 74 2.89 -3.25 18.68
C ASN A 74 1.61 -3.99 19.12
N THR A 75 1.27 -5.15 18.53
CA THR A 75 0.04 -5.90 18.89
C THR A 75 0.25 -7.41 18.96
N ASP A 76 -0.55 -8.14 19.74
CA ASP A 76 -0.45 -9.61 19.83
C ASP A 76 -1.29 -10.35 18.78
N LYS A 77 -1.76 -9.65 17.74
CA LYS A 77 -2.54 -10.24 16.66
C LYS A 77 -1.76 -11.37 15.99
N SER A 78 -2.42 -12.47 15.67
CA SER A 78 -1.82 -13.55 14.90
C SER A 78 -1.42 -13.08 13.49
N ILE A 79 -0.49 -13.80 12.85
CA ILE A 79 -0.10 -13.55 11.45
C ILE A 79 -1.32 -13.63 10.52
N LYS A 80 -2.28 -14.52 10.83
CA LYS A 80 -3.54 -14.66 10.07
C LYS A 80 -4.43 -13.43 10.21
N GLU A 81 -4.59 -12.88 11.41
CA GLU A 81 -5.36 -11.65 11.62
C GLU A 81 -4.72 -10.46 10.92
N ILE A 82 -3.39 -10.31 11.02
CA ILE A 82 -2.66 -9.23 10.33
C ILE A 82 -2.82 -9.34 8.82
N ALA A 83 -2.70 -10.54 8.25
CA ALA A 83 -2.93 -10.76 6.82
C ALA A 83 -4.34 -10.33 6.39
N GLY A 84 -5.37 -10.69 7.16
CA GLY A 84 -6.75 -10.30 6.90
C GLY A 84 -6.96 -8.78 6.99
N LEU A 85 -6.42 -8.12 8.02
CA LEU A 85 -6.51 -6.67 8.21
C LEU A 85 -5.84 -5.88 7.08
N LEU A 86 -4.87 -6.49 6.39
CA LEU A 86 -4.13 -5.86 5.30
C LEU A 86 -4.64 -6.29 3.90
N GLY A 87 -5.76 -7.00 3.83
CA GLY A 87 -6.41 -7.39 2.58
C GLY A 87 -5.69 -8.52 1.82
N PHE A 88 -4.83 -9.30 2.49
CA PHE A 88 -4.24 -10.49 1.89
C PHE A 88 -5.23 -11.66 1.91
N HIS A 89 -5.28 -12.40 0.82
CA HIS A 89 -6.22 -13.51 0.66
C HIS A 89 -5.90 -14.71 1.57
N SER A 90 -4.64 -14.82 2.03
CA SER A 90 -4.23 -15.84 2.99
C SER A 90 -3.00 -15.38 3.77
N ALA A 91 -2.82 -15.96 4.97
CA ALA A 91 -1.62 -15.78 5.78
C ALA A 91 -0.36 -16.24 5.04
N PHE A 92 -0.46 -17.31 4.23
CA PHE A 92 0.64 -17.79 3.41
C PHE A 92 1.06 -16.76 2.35
N HIS A 93 0.10 -16.18 1.62
CA HIS A 93 0.40 -15.15 0.62
C HIS A 93 1.03 -13.92 1.28
N PHE A 94 0.52 -13.48 2.43
CA PHE A 94 1.13 -12.41 3.21
C PHE A 94 2.57 -12.74 3.61
N SER A 95 2.82 -13.90 4.23
CA SER A 95 4.16 -14.27 4.70
C SER A 95 5.18 -14.37 3.58
N THR A 96 4.80 -14.90 2.42
CA THR A 96 5.66 -14.97 1.23
C THR A 96 6.03 -13.57 0.74
N GLN A 97 5.05 -12.68 0.59
CA GLN A 97 5.29 -11.31 0.13
C GLN A 97 6.11 -10.50 1.14
N PHE A 98 5.79 -10.63 2.43
CA PHE A 98 6.54 -9.99 3.50
C PHE A 98 8.00 -10.44 3.48
N ARG A 99 8.27 -11.75 3.37
CA ARG A 99 9.63 -12.27 3.28
C ARG A 99 10.38 -11.78 2.05
N GLN A 100 9.73 -11.74 0.89
CA GLN A 100 10.36 -11.24 -0.35
C GLN A 100 10.77 -9.77 -0.23
N LEU A 101 9.99 -8.95 0.48
CA LEU A 101 10.19 -7.50 0.54
C LEU A 101 10.99 -7.04 1.77
N ILE A 102 10.94 -7.78 2.88
CA ILE A 102 11.61 -7.44 4.16
C ILE A 102 12.85 -8.32 4.42
N GLY A 103 12.93 -9.51 3.82
CA GLY A 103 14.05 -10.44 3.95
C GLY A 103 13.88 -11.52 5.03
N SER A 104 12.88 -11.43 5.90
CA SER A 104 12.57 -12.42 6.94
C SER A 104 11.08 -12.73 7.01
N SER A 105 10.69 -13.85 7.65
CA SER A 105 9.26 -14.13 7.83
C SER A 105 8.63 -13.14 8.83
N PRO A 106 7.30 -12.91 8.80
CA PRO A 106 6.61 -12.09 9.80
C PRO A 106 6.83 -12.57 11.24
N THR A 107 6.88 -13.89 11.43
CA THR A 107 7.10 -14.51 12.75
C THR A 107 8.51 -14.22 13.26
N ASP A 108 9.54 -14.45 12.44
CA ASP A 108 10.93 -14.20 12.82
C ASP A 108 11.16 -12.71 13.07
N PHE A 109 10.54 -11.86 12.24
CA PHE A 109 10.61 -10.40 12.40
C PHE A 109 10.02 -9.96 13.75
N ARG A 110 8.85 -10.51 14.13
CA ARG A 110 8.24 -10.22 15.44
C ARG A 110 9.15 -10.64 16.59
N ALA A 111 9.67 -11.86 16.54
CA ALA A 111 10.54 -12.39 17.60
C ALA A 111 11.78 -11.49 17.78
N ALA A 112 12.42 -11.10 16.68
CA ALA A 112 13.62 -10.26 16.70
C ALA A 112 13.38 -8.80 17.12
N LYS A 113 12.16 -8.27 16.98
CA LYS A 113 11.83 -6.88 17.35
C LYS A 113 11.26 -6.73 18.75
N ARG A 114 10.86 -7.83 19.39
CA ARG A 114 10.30 -7.84 20.75
C ARG A 114 11.19 -8.50 21.80
N SER A 115 12.28 -9.13 21.36
CA SER A 115 13.34 -9.66 22.21
C SER A 115 14.07 -8.54 22.94
#